data_AF-A0A432SQS6-F1
#
_entry.id   AF-A0A432SQS6-F1
#
_cell.length_a   1.000
_cell.length_b   1.000
_cell.length_c   1.000
_cell.angle_alpha   90.00
_cell.angle_beta   90.00
_cell.angle_gamma   90.00
#
_symmetry.space_group_name_H-M   'P 1'
#
loop_
_entity.id
_entity.type
_entity.pdbx_description
1 polymer ?
#
loop_
_entity_poly.entity_id
_entity_poly.type
_entity_poly.pdbx_seq_one_letter_code
_entity_poly.pdbx_strand_id
1 'polypeptide(L)' 'KIDDAIKKALSKGYRTGDLGAYDAQEICSCSEMGDIIAKYVSK' A
#
# COMPACT_ATOMS: atom_id res chain seq x y z
N LYS A 1 14.62 2.30 0.83
CA LYS A 1 14.19 0.97 0.33
C LYS A 1 12.78 0.62 0.79
N ILE A 2 12.53 0.39 2.09
CA ILE A 2 11.17 0.11 2.59
C ILE A 2 10.27 1.36 2.52
N ASP A 3 10.77 2.52 2.95
CA ASP A 3 9.99 3.77 2.88
C ASP A 3 9.57 4.14 1.45
N ASP A 4 10.43 3.88 0.47
CA ASP A 4 10.13 4.15 -0.94
C ASP A 4 9.04 3.21 -1.46
N ALA A 5 9.06 1.94 -1.06
CA ALA A 5 8.03 0.97 -1.38
C ALA A 5 6.69 1.35 -0.74
N ILE A 6 6.69 1.81 0.51
CA ILE A 6 5.49 2.31 1.20
C ILE A 6 4.92 3.52 0.46
N LYS A 7 5.75 4.54 0.17
CA LYS A 7 5.34 5.73 -0.58
C LYS A 7 4.79 5.36 -1.95
N LYS A 8 5.41 4.39 -2.63
CA LYS A 8 4.97 3.89 -3.94
C LYS A 8 3.61 3.20 -3.86
N ALA A 9 3.38 2.35 -2.87
CA ALA A 9 2.08 1.72 -2.64
C ALA A 9 1.00 2.78 -2.35
N LEU A 10 1.28 3.74 -1.46
CA LEU A 10 0.35 4.81 -1.14
C LEU A 10 0.07 5.76 -2.33
N SER A 11 1.07 6.00 -3.19
CA SER A 11 0.93 6.82 -4.40
C SER A 11 0.06 6.18 -5.48
N LYS A 12 -0.02 4.85 -5.48
CA LYS A 12 -0.93 4.09 -6.33
C LYS A 12 -2.35 3.99 -5.75
N GLY A 13 -2.59 4.60 -4.59
CA GLY A 13 -3.91 4.60 -3.97
C GLY A 13 -4.27 3.30 -3.25
N TYR A 14 -3.30 2.42 -2.97
CA TYR A 14 -3.48 1.30 -2.05
C TYR A 14 -3.59 1.83 -0.63
N ARG A 15 -4.72 1.56 0.03
CA ARG A 15 -5.00 2.03 1.39
C ARG A 15 -5.66 0.92 2.19
N THR A 16 -5.39 0.88 3.48
CA THR A 16 -6.12 0.03 4.42
C THR A 16 -7.46 0.68 4.78
N GLY A 17 -8.40 -0.10 5.31
CA GLY A 17 -9.78 0.35 5.57
C GLY A 17 -9.91 1.57 6.49
N ASP A 18 -8.89 1.86 7.30
CA ASP A 18 -8.77 3.05 8.15
C ASP A 18 -8.47 4.34 7.35
N LEU A 19 -7.72 4.24 6.24
CA LEU A 19 -7.30 5.36 5.40
C LEU A 19 -8.15 5.53 4.13
N GLY A 20 -9.03 4.57 3.85
CA GLY A 20 -9.70 4.44 2.57
C GLY A 20 -10.95 5.28 2.34
N ALA A 21 -11.39 6.03 3.35
CA ALA A 21 -12.69 6.70 3.35
C ALA A 21 -12.83 7.88 2.36
N TYR A 22 -11.73 8.38 1.77
CA TYR A 22 -11.77 9.60 0.95
C TYR A 22 -11.14 9.51 -0.44
N ASP A 23 -10.26 8.53 -0.76
CA ASP A 23 -9.63 8.45 -2.09
C ASP A 23 -8.84 7.15 -2.37
N ALA A 24 -9.27 6.01 -1.80
CA ALA A 24 -8.60 4.74 -2.08
C ALA A 24 -8.98 4.21 -3.46
N GLN A 25 -7.99 3.99 -4.33
CA GLN A 25 -8.19 3.21 -5.56
C GLN A 25 -8.50 1.76 -5.21
N GLU A 26 -7.83 1.22 -4.20
CA GLU A 26 -8.01 -0.16 -3.76
C GLU A 26 -7.84 -0.23 -2.24
N ILE A 27 -8.88 -0.76 -1.57
CA ILE A 27 -8.85 -1.04 -0.13
C ILE A 27 -8.18 -2.41 0.06
N CYS A 28 -7.04 -2.43 0.72
CA CYS A 28 -6.29 -3.63 1.04
C CYS A 28 -6.49 -4.03 2.50
N SER A 29 -6.44 -5.32 2.80
CA SER A 29 -6.24 -5.81 4.16
C SER A 29 -4.80 -5.57 4.66
N CYS A 30 -4.56 -5.70 5.98
CA CYS A 30 -3.21 -5.58 6.54
C CYS A 30 -2.21 -6.55 5.89
N SER A 31 -2.64 -7.76 5.56
CA SER A 31 -1.80 -8.78 4.93
C SER A 31 -1.47 -8.40 3.49
N GLU A 32 -2.47 -8.00 2.70
CA GLU A 32 -2.28 -7.61 1.31
C GLU A 32 -1.38 -6.38 1.18
N MET A 33 -1.54 -5.40 2.08
CA MET A 33 -0.67 -4.22 2.10
C MET A 33 0.79 -4.60 2.35
N GLY A 34 1.03 -5.56 3.26
CA GLY A 34 2.35 -6.14 3.51
C GLY A 34 2.94 -6.83 2.28
N ASP A 35 2.15 -7.64 1.59
CA ASP A 35 2.58 -8.34 0.37
C ASP A 35 2.93 -7.37 -0.77
N ILE A 36 2.15 -6.30 -0.92
CA ILE A 36 2.38 -5.25 -1.91
C ILE A 36 3.70 -4.52 -1.62
N ILE A 37 3.94 -4.14 -0.37
CA ILE A 37 5.18 -3.47 0.04
C ILE A 37 6.37 -4.43 -0.16
N ALA A 38 6.26 -5.70 0.25
CA ALA A 38 7.31 -6.70 0.09
C ALA A 38 7.70 -6.90 -1.39
N LYS A 39 6.71 -6.91 -2.31
CA LYS A 39 6.95 -6.95 -3.75
C LYS A 39 7.72 -5.72 -4.26
N TYR A 40 7.44 -4.53 -3.73
CA TYR A 40 8.13 -3.31 -4.11
C TYR A 40 9.54 -3.19 -3.52
N VAL A 41 9.80 -3.80 -2.36
CA VAL A 41 11.14 -3.84 -1.75
C VAL A 41 12.04 -4.89 -2.40
N SER A 42 11.46 -6.01 -2.85
CA SER A 42 12.19 -7.10 -3.49
C SER A 42 12.54 -6.85 -4.97
N LYS A 43 12.04 -5.75 -5.54
CA LYS A 43 12.34 -5.28 -6.90
C LYS A 43 13.37 -4.16 -6.87
#